data_AF-A0A015IUK9-F1
#
_entry.id   AF-A0A015IUK9-F1
#
_cell.length_a   1.000
_cell.length_b   1.000
_cell.length_c   1.000
_cell.angle_alpha   90.00
_cell.angle_beta   90.00
_cell.angle_gamma   90.00
#
_symmetry.space_group_name_H-M   'P 1'
#
loop_
_entity.id
_entity.type
_entity.pdbx_description
1 polymer ?
#
loop_
_entity_poly.entity_id
_entity_poly.type
_entity_poly.pdbx_seq_one_letter_code
_entity_poly.pdbx_strand_id
1 'polypeptide(L)'
;MLNYLYVSSKKNKGLWKRAKTDDIVYFDGLNVSSEEQIRLRKRDEYDLPSMSGGIESMISKDDPRLATEDDLRNFIKEFKPEEIDVDSEVFRSLPLATQCEIIGELRIKSRQTSWDRIQEIVNNAPISFNFIL
;
A
#
# COMPACT_ATOMS: atom_id res chain seq x y z
N MET A 1 7.81 -4.91 -31.54
CA MET A 1 6.82 -5.91 -31.11
C MET A 1 6.72 -5.81 -29.59
N LEU A 2 5.67 -5.15 -29.08
CA LEU A 2 5.51 -4.80 -27.66
C LEU A 2 4.97 -6.00 -26.87
N ASN A 3 5.78 -6.58 -25.99
CA ASN A 3 5.33 -7.61 -25.06
C ASN A 3 4.72 -6.93 -23.83
N TYR A 4 3.39 -6.94 -23.75
CA TYR A 4 2.65 -6.62 -22.54
C TYR A 4 2.97 -7.68 -21.47
N LEU A 5 3.59 -7.27 -20.38
CA LEU A 5 3.76 -8.10 -19.19
C LEU A 5 2.40 -8.28 -18.50
N TYR A 6 1.84 -9.48 -18.67
CA TYR A 6 0.70 -9.98 -17.92
C TYR A 6 1.07 -10.07 -16.43
N VAL A 7 0.61 -9.11 -15.63
CA VAL A 7 0.70 -9.19 -14.17
C VAL A 7 -0.34 -10.21 -13.70
N SER A 8 0.12 -11.43 -13.47
CA SER A 8 -0.68 -12.49 -12.87
C SER A 8 -0.96 -12.12 -11.40
N SER A 9 -2.14 -11.55 -11.16
CA SER A 9 -2.64 -11.29 -9.81
C SER A 9 -2.89 -12.63 -9.10
N LYS A 10 -1.88 -13.13 -8.39
CA LYS A 10 -2.07 -14.21 -7.42
C LYS A 10 -3.07 -13.74 -6.37
N LYS A 11 -4.29 -14.26 -6.44
CA LYS A 11 -5.30 -14.11 -5.39
C LYS A 11 -4.70 -14.64 -4.10
N ASN A 12 -4.32 -13.72 -3.20
CA ASN A 12 -4.12 -14.03 -1.80
C ASN A 12 -5.45 -14.60 -1.28
N LYS A 13 -5.58 -15.93 -1.28
CA LYS A 13 -6.61 -16.63 -0.51
C LYS A 13 -6.17 -16.59 0.95
N GLY A 14 -6.20 -15.38 1.52
CA GLY A 14 -6.24 -15.22 2.96
C GLY A 14 -7.35 -16.10 3.50
N LEU A 15 -7.05 -16.82 4.57
CA LEU A 15 -7.98 -17.71 5.25
C LEU A 15 -9.02 -16.85 5.98
N TRP A 16 -9.93 -16.20 5.25
CA TRP A 16 -11.14 -15.65 5.83
C TRP A 16 -11.99 -16.86 6.20
N LYS A 17 -11.95 -17.28 7.48
CA LYS A 17 -12.97 -18.19 8.02
C LYS A 17 -14.31 -17.57 7.61
N ARG A 18 -15.18 -18.36 6.98
CA ARG A 18 -16.51 -17.93 6.57
C ARG A 18 -17.23 -17.47 7.84
N ALA A 19 -17.25 -16.16 8.10
CA ALA A 19 -17.95 -15.61 9.24
C ALA A 19 -19.40 -16.09 9.15
N LYS A 20 -19.94 -16.63 10.24
CA LYS A 20 -21.35 -16.97 10.28
C LYS A 20 -22.11 -15.65 10.15
N THR A 21 -23.23 -15.66 9.43
CA THR A 21 -24.09 -14.48 9.25
C THR A 21 -24.48 -13.83 10.57
N ASP A 22 -24.51 -14.64 11.63
CA ASP A 22 -24.89 -14.26 12.99
C ASP A 22 -23.81 -13.44 13.73
N ASP A 23 -22.58 -13.40 13.22
CA ASP A 23 -21.46 -12.66 13.82
C ASP A 23 -21.38 -11.19 13.33
N ILE A 24 -22.15 -10.84 12.29
CA ILE A 24 -22.09 -9.52 11.64
C ILE A 24 -23.23 -8.66 12.20
N VAL A 25 -22.89 -7.77 13.13
CA VAL A 25 -23.81 -6.72 13.59
C VAL A 25 -24.22 -5.88 12.38
N TYR A 26 -25.53 -5.65 12.21
CA TYR A 26 -26.19 -4.99 11.05
C TYR A 26 -26.46 -5.85 9.80
N PHE A 27 -26.28 -7.18 9.84
CA PHE A 27 -26.62 -8.04 8.70
C PHE A 27 -28.11 -7.97 8.30
N ASP A 28 -29.01 -7.89 9.28
CA ASP A 28 -30.46 -7.78 9.06
C ASP A 28 -30.84 -6.52 8.25
N GLY A 29 -30.03 -5.45 8.33
CA GLY A 29 -30.23 -4.20 7.61
C GLY A 29 -29.87 -4.24 6.12
N LEU A 30 -29.19 -5.29 5.65
CA LEU A 30 -28.77 -5.42 4.25
C LEU A 30 -29.83 -6.09 3.37
N ASN A 31 -30.73 -6.87 3.95
CA ASN A 31 -31.80 -7.61 3.24
C ASN A 31 -33.16 -6.90 3.24
N VAL A 32 -33.24 -5.70 3.81
CA VAL A 32 -34.47 -4.89 3.82
C VAL A 32 -34.63 -4.09 2.52
N SER A 33 -35.88 -3.92 2.08
CA SER A 33 -36.20 -3.10 0.90
C SER A 33 -35.76 -1.64 1.10
N SER A 34 -35.46 -0.94 0.02
CA SER A 34 -35.05 0.48 0.02
C SER A 34 -36.03 1.36 0.83
N GLU A 35 -37.34 1.11 0.75
CA GLU A 35 -38.36 1.85 1.48
C GLU A 35 -38.32 1.59 2.99
N GLU A 36 -37.95 0.38 3.39
CA GLU A 36 -37.83 -0.02 4.79
C GLU A 36 -36.55 0.53 5.42
N GLN A 37 -35.45 0.55 4.66
CA GLN A 37 -34.23 1.25 5.07
C GLN A 37 -34.49 2.74 5.35
N ILE A 38 -35.25 3.43 4.50
CA ILE A 38 -35.61 4.84 4.73
C ILE A 38 -36.43 5.03 6.02
N ARG A 39 -37.31 4.08 6.37
CA ARG A 39 -38.07 4.14 7.63
C ARG A 39 -37.19 3.89 8.85
N LEU A 40 -36.26 2.96 8.76
CA LEU A 40 -35.31 2.66 9.84
C LEU A 40 -34.34 3.81 10.08
N ARG A 41 -33.82 4.41 9.00
CA ARG A 41 -33.00 5.63 9.01
C ARG A 41 -33.66 6.78 9.77
N LYS A 42 -34.96 7.01 9.57
CA LYS A 42 -35.73 8.03 10.30
C LYS A 42 -35.81 7.80 11.81
N ARG A 43 -35.53 6.59 12.30
CA ARG A 43 -35.59 6.23 13.73
C ARG A 43 -34.22 6.30 14.40
N ASP A 44 -33.15 6.35 13.63
CA ASP A 44 -31.78 6.35 14.14
C ASP A 44 -31.30 7.79 14.33
N GLU A 45 -30.91 8.12 15.56
CA GLU A 45 -30.41 9.45 15.96
C GLU A 45 -28.99 9.71 15.41
N TYR A 46 -28.24 8.66 15.09
CA TYR A 46 -26.89 8.74 14.55
C TYR A 46 -26.84 8.57 13.02
N ASP A 47 -27.98 8.56 12.35
CA ASP A 47 -28.00 8.40 10.89
C ASP A 47 -27.39 9.64 10.22
N LEU A 48 -26.36 9.40 9.41
CA LEU A 48 -25.68 10.46 8.70
C LEU A 48 -26.58 10.99 7.57
N PRO A 49 -26.60 12.32 7.32
CA PRO A 49 -27.30 12.87 6.18
C PRO A 49 -26.86 12.20 4.88
N SER A 50 -27.80 12.01 3.95
CA SER A 50 -27.46 11.48 2.63
C SER A 50 -26.44 12.40 1.95
N MET A 51 -25.23 11.90 1.73
CA MET A 51 -24.18 12.63 1.02
C MET A 51 -24.56 12.76 -0.46
N SER A 52 -24.59 13.99 -0.98
CA SER A 52 -24.79 14.22 -2.42
C SER A 52 -23.44 14.05 -3.14
N GLY A 53 -23.25 12.91 -3.80
CA GLY A 53 -22.02 12.58 -4.53
C GLY A 53 -21.10 11.63 -3.75
N GLY A 54 -20.20 10.95 -4.47
CA GLY A 54 -19.20 10.06 -3.87
C GLY A 54 -18.09 10.84 -3.15
N ILE A 55 -17.12 10.12 -2.59
CA ILE A 55 -15.91 10.70 -1.96
C ILE A 55 -15.24 11.70 -2.93
N GLU A 56 -15.27 11.42 -4.23
CA GLU A 56 -14.75 12.28 -5.29
C GLU A 56 -15.37 13.68 -5.33
N SER A 57 -16.64 13.83 -4.91
CA SER A 57 -17.31 15.13 -4.84
C SER A 57 -16.89 15.98 -3.64
N MET A 58 -16.30 15.35 -2.62
CA MET A 58 -15.74 16.02 -1.45
C MET A 58 -14.30 16.47 -1.68
N ILE A 59 -13.63 15.85 -2.66
CA ILE A 59 -12.27 16.19 -3.05
C ILE A 59 -12.33 17.53 -3.80
N SER A 60 -11.81 18.57 -3.17
CA SER A 60 -11.49 19.80 -3.89
C SER A 60 -10.31 19.51 -4.81
N LYS A 61 -10.33 20.04 -6.04
CA LYS A 61 -9.24 19.82 -7.02
C LYS A 61 -7.87 20.22 -6.48
N ASP A 62 -7.83 21.18 -5.56
CA ASP A 62 -6.63 21.67 -4.89
C ASP A 62 -6.69 21.41 -3.37
N ASP A 63 -7.07 20.20 -2.94
CA ASP A 63 -6.99 19.84 -1.52
C ASP A 63 -5.51 19.59 -1.12
N PRO A 64 -4.91 20.41 -0.23
CA PRO A 64 -3.50 20.25 0.17
C PRO A 64 -3.23 18.96 0.96
N ARG A 65 -4.27 18.26 1.41
CA ARG A 65 -4.12 16.94 2.06
C ARG A 65 -3.88 15.82 1.05
N LEU A 66 -4.19 16.06 -0.22
CA LEU A 66 -4.03 15.10 -1.29
C LEU A 66 -2.81 15.47 -2.11
N ALA A 67 -1.93 14.49 -2.32
CA ALA A 67 -0.80 14.65 -3.21
C ALA A 67 -1.28 14.66 -4.67
N THR A 68 -0.74 15.57 -5.46
CA THR A 68 -0.99 15.60 -6.91
C THR A 68 -0.30 14.43 -7.58
N GLU A 69 -0.75 14.03 -8.78
CA GLU A 69 -0.09 12.97 -9.54
C GLU A 69 1.40 13.28 -9.81
N ASP A 70 1.71 14.54 -10.13
CA ASP A 70 3.08 15.00 -10.33
C ASP A 70 3.92 14.90 -9.04
N ASP A 71 3.34 15.22 -7.89
CA ASP A 71 4.00 15.10 -6.58
C ASP A 71 4.32 13.63 -6.28
N LEU A 72 3.40 12.71 -6.57
CA LEU A 72 3.61 11.27 -6.39
C LEU A 72 4.70 10.74 -7.33
N ARG A 73 4.73 11.18 -8.60
CA ARG A 73 5.77 10.81 -9.56
C ARG A 73 7.14 11.30 -9.13
N ASN A 74 7.22 12.54 -8.66
CA ASN A 74 8.45 13.13 -8.12
C ASN A 74 8.91 12.38 -6.87
N PHE A 75 7.99 12.11 -5.94
CA PHE A 75 8.28 11.32 -4.75
C PHE A 75 8.84 9.95 -5.11
N ILE A 76 8.22 9.19 -6.02
CA ILE A 76 8.73 7.86 -6.43
C ILE A 76 10.13 7.95 -7.05
N LYS A 77 10.42 9.02 -7.81
CA LYS A 77 11.71 9.22 -8.45
C LYS A 77 12.82 9.56 -7.43
N GLU A 78 12.48 10.35 -6.42
CA GLU A 78 13.41 10.79 -5.37
C GLU A 78 13.53 9.77 -4.24
N PHE A 79 12.51 8.95 -4.03
CA PHE A 79 12.47 7.99 -2.94
C PHE A 79 13.47 6.86 -3.16
N LYS A 80 14.58 6.95 -2.43
CA LYS A 80 15.60 5.91 -2.39
C LYS A 80 15.48 5.14 -1.07
N PRO A 81 15.03 3.88 -1.11
CA PRO A 81 14.89 3.09 0.11
C PRO A 81 16.23 2.85 0.83
N GLU A 82 17.36 2.98 0.13
CA GLU A 82 18.70 2.84 0.69
C GLU A 82 19.11 4.01 1.60
N GLU A 83 18.47 5.17 1.46
CA GLU A 83 18.79 6.40 2.21
C GLU A 83 17.87 6.57 3.44
N ILE A 84 17.08 5.56 3.80
CA ILE A 84 16.19 5.61 4.97
C ILE A 84 17.03 5.64 6.26
N ASP A 85 16.89 6.72 7.02
CA ASP A 85 17.49 6.85 8.35
C ASP A 85 16.65 6.14 9.42
N VAL A 86 17.19 5.04 9.95
CA VAL A 86 16.55 4.21 10.99
C VAL A 86 16.60 4.89 12.38
N ASP A 87 17.48 5.88 12.56
CA ASP A 87 17.58 6.64 13.81
C ASP A 87 16.73 7.92 13.82
N SER A 88 16.09 8.24 12.69
CA SER A 88 15.18 9.38 12.56
C SER A 88 14.00 9.30 13.53
N GLU A 89 13.62 10.44 14.09
CA GLU A 89 12.43 10.59 14.93
C GLU A 89 11.16 10.13 14.19
N VAL A 90 11.10 10.36 12.87
CA VAL A 90 9.98 9.93 12.04
C VAL A 90 9.87 8.41 12.02
N PHE A 91 10.99 7.70 11.85
CA PHE A 91 11.00 6.24 11.86
C PHE A 91 10.57 5.68 13.22
N ARG A 92 11.05 6.29 14.32
CA ARG A 92 10.71 5.90 15.69
C ARG A 92 9.26 6.18 16.05
N SER A 93 8.63 7.18 15.42
CA SER A 93 7.21 7.48 15.62
C SER A 93 6.27 6.44 15.01
N LEU A 94 6.75 5.59 14.09
CA LEU A 94 5.94 4.57 13.44
C LEU A 94 5.55 3.44 14.42
N PRO A 95 4.45 2.72 14.19
CA PRO A 95 4.13 1.52 14.96
C PRO A 95 5.24 0.46 14.87
N LEU A 96 5.49 -0.26 15.97
CA LEU A 96 6.54 -1.27 16.04
C LEU A 96 6.45 -2.33 14.93
N ALA A 97 5.23 -2.73 14.56
CA ALA A 97 5.01 -3.68 13.47
C ALA A 97 5.61 -3.16 12.14
N THR A 98 5.34 -1.89 11.82
CA THR A 98 5.83 -1.22 10.61
C THR A 98 7.34 -1.02 10.66
N GLN A 99 7.90 -0.65 11.81
CA GLN A 99 9.37 -0.53 11.96
C GLN A 99 10.07 -1.86 11.65
N CYS A 100 9.55 -2.96 12.20
CA CYS A 100 10.10 -4.30 11.97
C CYS A 100 9.98 -4.75 10.51
N GLU A 101 8.88 -4.43 9.85
CA GLU A 101 8.68 -4.70 8.42
C GLU A 101 9.74 -3.98 7.58
N ILE A 102 9.90 -2.67 7.77
CA ILE A 102 10.89 -1.85 7.03
C ILE A 102 12.31 -2.37 7.25
N ILE A 103 12.71 -2.61 8.51
CA ILE A 103 14.05 -3.15 8.82
C ILE A 103 14.25 -4.54 8.17
N GLY A 104 13.21 -5.37 8.18
CA GLY A 104 13.22 -6.68 7.54
C GLY A 104 13.49 -6.60 6.04
N GLU A 105 12.79 -5.70 5.35
CA GLU A 105 12.97 -5.45 3.92
C GLU A 105 14.36 -4.88 3.61
N LEU A 106 14.81 -3.87 4.35
CA LEU A 106 16.14 -3.28 4.21
C LEU A 106 17.23 -4.33 4.37
N ARG A 107 17.10 -5.21 5.37
CA ARG A 107 18.03 -6.32 5.58
C ARG A 107 18.05 -7.30 4.40
N ILE A 108 16.89 -7.63 3.83
CA ILE A 108 16.81 -8.52 2.67
C ILE A 108 17.48 -7.88 1.46
N LYS A 109 17.17 -6.61 1.18
CA LYS A 109 17.78 -5.85 0.07
C LYS A 109 19.29 -5.74 0.20
N SER A 110 19.79 -5.43 1.41
CA SER A 110 21.23 -5.34 1.68
C SER A 110 21.99 -6.65 1.41
N ARG A 111 21.34 -7.80 1.59
CA ARG A 111 21.93 -9.13 1.38
C ARG A 111 21.68 -9.70 -0.02
N GLN A 112 20.88 -9.02 -0.83
CA GLN A 112 20.56 -9.49 -2.17
C GLN A 112 21.75 -9.27 -3.08
N THR A 113 22.15 -10.33 -3.80
CA THR A 113 23.19 -10.23 -4.81
C THR A 113 22.66 -9.43 -6.01
N SER A 114 23.31 -8.31 -6.32
CA SER A 114 22.97 -7.50 -7.49
C SER A 114 23.82 -7.90 -8.69
N TRP A 115 23.17 -8.32 -9.77
CA TRP A 115 23.85 -8.67 -11.02
C TRP A 115 24.59 -7.48 -11.62
N ASP A 116 24.01 -6.29 -11.54
CA ASP A 116 24.63 -5.05 -12.05
C ASP A 116 25.95 -4.75 -11.33
N ARG A 117 25.98 -4.95 -10.00
CA ARG A 117 27.22 -4.81 -9.21
C ARG A 117 28.26 -5.84 -9.62
N ILE A 118 27.85 -7.09 -9.84
CA ILE A 118 28.77 -8.14 -10.30
C ILE A 118 29.32 -7.79 -11.68
N GLN A 119 28.47 -7.31 -12.60
CA GLN A 119 28.91 -6.87 -13.93
C GLN A 119 29.86 -5.68 -13.85
N GLU A 120 29.59 -4.70 -12.99
CA GLU A 120 30.49 -3.58 -12.73
C GLU A 120 31.85 -4.05 -12.19
N ILE A 121 31.84 -4.97 -11.22
CA ILE A 121 33.07 -5.58 -10.68
C ILE A 121 33.84 -6.32 -11.78
N VAL A 122 33.16 -7.10 -12.62
CA VAL A 122 33.77 -7.83 -13.74
C VAL A 122 34.37 -6.88 -14.77
N ASN A 123 33.66 -5.80 -15.12
CA ASN A 123 34.12 -4.82 -16.12
C ASN A 123 35.29 -3.97 -15.61
N ASN A 124 35.31 -3.64 -14.32
CA ASN A 124 36.37 -2.85 -13.70
C ASN A 124 37.56 -3.69 -13.21
N ALA A 125 37.41 -5.02 -13.16
CA ALA A 125 38.49 -5.90 -12.74
C ALA A 125 39.62 -5.88 -13.78
N PRO A 126 40.86 -5.54 -13.38
CA PRO A 126 41.98 -5.50 -14.32
C PRO A 126 42.40 -6.90 -14.81
N ILE A 127 42.02 -7.95 -14.08
CA ILE A 127 42.36 -9.35 -14.40
C ILE A 127 41.15 -10.23 -14.05
N SER A 128 40.93 -11.28 -14.84
CA SER A 128 39.82 -12.23 -14.67
C SER A 128 39.79 -13.01 -13.35
N PHE A 129 40.86 -12.99 -12.56
CA PHE A 129 40.89 -13.64 -11.25
C PHE A 129 40.30 -12.75 -10.13
N ASN A 130 40.27 -11.43 -10.32
CA ASN A 130 39.93 -10.48 -9.26
C ASN A 130 38.44 -10.39 -8.92
N PHE A 131 37.54 -10.99 -9.71
CA PHE A 131 36.09 -10.96 -9.42
C PHE A 131 35.58 -12.21 -8.67
N ILE A 132 36.44 -13.21 -8.41
CA ILE A 132 36.05 -14.52 -7.84
C ILE A 132 36.36 -14.62 -6.33
N LEU A 133 37.13 -13.68 -5.75
CA LEU A 133 37.57 -13.72 -4.35
C LEU A 133 36.88 -12.67 -3.48
#